data_AF-A0A7Z7VLD4-F1
#
_entry.id   AF-A0A7Z7VLD4-F1
#
_cell.length_a   1.000
_cell.length_b   1.000
_cell.length_c   1.000
_cell.angle_alpha   90.00
_cell.angle_beta   90.00
_cell.angle_gamma   90.00
#
_symmetry.space_group_name_H-M   'P 1'
#
loop_
_entity.id
_entity.type
_entity.pdbx_description
1 polymer ?
#
loop_
_entity_poly.entity_id
_entity_poly.type
_entity_poly.pdbx_seq_one_letter_code
_entity_poly.pdbx_strand_id
1 'polypeptide(L)'
;MSNKQFVKEDRYLVLKRSDIETSLSEGQKDILLAIADIVGLERRRLGKAPLECVVVESDWPNYAEVWKSVESVANGNYKSSDSVSEQDALIQRMFDAGFFGALCYDELMESLLEKGVIDELYYCECDKCGNCFEVVKVGSPCDNCNEGTMQPQDVEPW
;
A
#
# COMPACT_ATOMS: atom_id res chain seq x y z
N MET A 1 4.69 27.28 -5.30
CA MET A 1 3.35 26.77 -4.93
C MET A 1 3.31 26.72 -3.41
N SER A 2 2.33 27.37 -2.78
CA SER A 2 2.26 27.43 -1.31
C SER A 2 2.03 26.02 -0.77
N ASN A 3 2.99 25.50 -0.01
CA ASN A 3 2.93 24.20 0.66
C ASN A 3 1.88 24.30 1.77
N LYS A 4 0.60 24.10 1.41
CA LYS A 4 -0.50 24.24 2.36
C LYS A 4 -0.48 22.98 3.22
N GLN A 5 -0.12 23.14 4.50
CA GLN A 5 -0.12 22.05 5.46
C GLN A 5 -1.51 21.40 5.50
N PHE A 6 -1.55 20.07 5.50
CA PHE A 6 -2.81 19.34 5.65
C PHE A 6 -3.41 19.63 7.04
N VAL A 7 -4.70 19.98 7.06
CA VAL A 7 -5.44 20.30 8.28
C VAL A 7 -6.74 19.51 8.27
N LYS A 8 -7.12 18.97 9.42
CA LYS A 8 -8.41 18.30 9.60
C LYS A 8 -9.52 19.36 9.59
N GLU A 9 -10.42 19.27 8.62
CA GLU A 9 -11.52 20.21 8.43
C GLU A 9 -12.84 19.65 8.97
N ASP A 10 -13.59 20.46 9.70
CA ASP A 10 -14.94 20.14 10.16
C ASP A 10 -15.97 20.44 9.05
N ARG A 11 -16.10 19.52 8.10
CA ARG A 11 -16.93 19.69 6.90
C ARG A 11 -18.28 19.00 6.94
N TYR A 12 -18.45 18.03 7.84
CA TYR A 12 -19.56 17.10 7.82
C TYR A 12 -20.14 16.98 9.21
N LEU A 13 -21.45 17.21 9.33
CA LEU A 13 -22.21 16.78 10.48
C LEU A 13 -22.61 15.31 10.27
N VAL A 14 -22.09 14.41 11.10
CA VAL A 14 -22.38 12.97 11.04
C VAL A 14 -23.17 12.58 12.27
N LEU A 15 -24.33 11.95 12.06
CA LEU A 15 -25.19 11.43 13.12
C LEU A 15 -25.36 9.92 12.89
N LYS A 16 -24.98 9.10 13.86
CA LYS A 16 -25.13 7.65 13.78
C LYS A 16 -26.61 7.30 13.88
N ARG A 17 -27.09 6.37 13.06
CA ARG A 17 -28.51 5.97 13.04
C ARG A 17 -28.97 5.45 14.40
N SER A 18 -28.18 4.60 15.07
CA SER A 18 -28.50 4.10 16.41
C SER A 18 -28.72 5.22 17.43
N ASP A 19 -27.93 6.29 17.33
CA ASP A 19 -27.95 7.39 18.28
C ASP A 19 -29.17 8.29 18.00
N ILE A 20 -29.51 8.47 16.72
CA ILE A 20 -30.76 9.12 16.29
C ILE A 20 -31.97 8.34 16.84
N GLU A 21 -32.00 7.02 16.66
CA GLU A 21 -33.14 6.19 17.07
C GLU A 21 -33.40 6.25 18.58
N THR A 22 -32.33 6.32 19.36
CA THR A 22 -32.39 6.32 20.83
C THR A 22 -32.61 7.71 21.42
N SER A 23 -32.16 8.77 20.73
CA SER A 23 -32.12 10.13 21.29
C SER A 23 -33.25 11.04 20.80
N LEU A 24 -33.86 10.76 19.65
CA LEU A 24 -34.89 11.62 19.05
C LEU A 24 -36.28 10.98 19.13
N SER A 25 -37.30 11.80 19.32
CA SER A 25 -38.70 11.40 19.13
C SER A 25 -39.03 11.24 17.63
N GLU A 26 -40.09 10.50 17.30
CA GLU A 26 -40.52 10.29 15.91
C GLU A 26 -40.68 11.59 15.13
N GLY A 27 -41.33 12.61 15.72
CA GLY A 27 -41.48 13.91 15.07
C GLY A 27 -40.14 14.64 14.83
N GLN A 28 -39.14 14.45 15.70
CA GLN A 28 -37.80 15.00 15.47
C GLN A 28 -37.06 14.24 14.37
N LYS A 29 -37.27 12.92 14.25
CA LYS A 29 -36.72 12.11 13.16
C LYS A 29 -37.30 12.55 11.81
N ASP A 30 -38.61 12.78 11.74
CA ASP A 30 -39.27 13.30 10.53
C ASP A 30 -38.70 14.65 10.09
N ILE A 31 -38.51 15.57 11.04
CA ILE A 31 -37.89 16.88 10.78
C ILE A 31 -36.45 16.71 10.29
N LEU A 32 -35.65 15.84 10.92
CA LEU A 32 -34.28 15.58 10.51
C LEU A 32 -34.19 15.03 9.08
N LEU A 33 -35.06 14.08 8.74
CA LEU A 33 -35.16 13.51 7.40
C LEU A 33 -35.57 14.57 6.37
N ALA A 34 -36.56 15.41 6.69
CA ALA A 34 -36.98 16.50 5.82
C ALA A 34 -35.84 17.51 5.56
N ILE A 35 -35.06 17.87 6.59
CA ILE A 35 -33.89 18.74 6.44
C ILE A 35 -32.84 18.08 5.53
N ALA A 36 -32.55 16.80 5.73
CA ALA A 36 -31.59 16.06 4.90
C ALA A 36 -32.04 16.04 3.43
N ASP A 37 -33.34 15.84 3.17
CA ASP A 37 -33.91 15.85 1.83
C ASP A 37 -33.82 17.22 1.16
N ILE A 38 -34.10 18.31 1.88
CA ILE A 38 -33.96 19.68 1.37
C ILE A 38 -32.52 19.93 0.91
N VAL A 39 -31.53 19.57 1.72
CA VAL A 39 -30.10 19.74 1.38
C VAL A 39 -29.71 18.86 0.19
N GLY A 40 -30.21 17.62 0.14
CA GLY A 40 -29.98 16.70 -0.97
C GLY A 40 -30.60 17.20 -2.29
N LEU A 41 -31.79 17.77 -2.25
CA LEU A 41 -32.45 18.41 -3.39
C LEU A 41 -31.65 19.60 -3.90
N GLU A 42 -31.15 20.46 -3.00
CA GLU A 42 -30.34 21.62 -3.41
C GLU A 42 -29.02 21.20 -4.06
N ARG A 43 -28.35 20.15 -3.56
CA ARG A 43 -27.18 19.56 -4.24
C ARG A 43 -27.50 19.14 -5.67
N ARG A 44 -28.61 18.43 -5.86
CA ARG A 44 -29.06 17.99 -7.19
C ARG A 44 -29.40 19.18 -8.09
N ARG A 45 -30.06 20.20 -7.55
CA ARG A 45 -30.37 21.45 -8.27
C ARG A 45 -29.12 22.17 -8.74
N LEU A 46 -28.04 22.11 -7.95
CA LEU A 46 -26.71 22.63 -8.30
C LEU A 46 -25.90 21.68 -9.22
N GLY A 47 -26.51 20.61 -9.75
CA GLY A 47 -25.87 19.66 -10.66
C GLY A 47 -24.86 18.72 -10.00
N LYS A 48 -24.86 18.61 -8.67
CA LYS A 48 -23.94 17.73 -7.92
C LYS A 48 -24.56 16.36 -7.73
N ALA A 49 -23.74 15.32 -7.82
CA ALA A 49 -24.14 13.97 -7.47
C ALA A 49 -24.56 13.87 -5.98
N PRO A 50 -25.41 12.89 -5.64
CA PRO A 50 -25.63 12.49 -4.24
C PRO A 50 -24.29 12.27 -3.53
N LEU A 51 -24.24 12.62 -2.25
CA LEU A 51 -23.04 12.40 -1.46
C LEU A 51 -23.00 10.93 -1.05
N GLU A 52 -21.92 10.24 -1.39
CA GLU A 52 -21.64 8.87 -0.98
C GLU A 52 -20.27 8.85 -0.31
N CYS A 53 -20.21 8.30 0.89
CA CYS A 53 -19.00 8.32 1.70
C CYS A 53 -18.95 7.13 2.67
N VAL A 54 -17.74 6.68 2.94
CA VAL A 54 -17.44 5.78 4.06
C VAL A 54 -17.11 6.64 5.28
N VAL A 55 -17.68 6.29 6.42
CA VAL A 55 -17.37 6.92 7.71
C VAL A 55 -16.49 5.95 8.50
N VAL A 56 -15.45 6.50 9.12
CA VAL A 56 -14.54 5.75 10.01
C VAL A 56 -14.56 6.43 11.36
N GLU A 57 -15.03 5.71 12.38
CA GLU A 57 -15.09 6.23 13.75
C GLU A 57 -13.68 6.33 14.34
N SER A 58 -13.46 7.29 15.24
CA SER A 58 -12.11 7.58 15.77
C SER A 58 -11.51 6.46 16.62
N ASP A 59 -12.37 5.60 17.16
CA ASP A 59 -12.03 4.44 17.97
C ASP A 59 -11.77 3.18 17.12
N TRP A 60 -12.02 3.21 15.82
CA TRP A 60 -11.75 2.09 14.93
C TRP A 60 -10.24 1.94 14.65
N PRO A 61 -9.72 0.71 14.55
CA PRO A 61 -8.28 0.47 14.40
C PRO A 61 -7.66 1.08 13.14
N ASN A 62 -8.44 1.25 12.08
CA ASN A 62 -7.99 1.81 10.80
C ASN A 62 -8.11 3.35 10.71
N TYR A 63 -8.57 4.05 11.75
CA TYR A 63 -8.78 5.51 11.71
C TYR A 63 -7.51 6.29 11.35
N ALA A 64 -6.37 5.95 11.97
CA ALA A 64 -5.11 6.62 11.71
C ALA A 64 -4.57 6.35 10.29
N GLU A 65 -4.77 5.14 9.78
CA GLU A 65 -4.37 4.76 8.42
C GLU A 65 -5.19 5.51 7.37
N VAL A 66 -6.51 5.60 7.58
CA VAL A 66 -7.41 6.32 6.69
C VAL A 66 -7.05 7.81 6.63
N TRP A 67 -6.65 8.43 7.75
CA TRP A 67 -6.15 9.81 7.73
C TRP A 67 -4.91 10.00 6.87
N LYS A 68 -3.93 9.07 6.94
CA LYS A 68 -2.74 9.12 6.08
C LYS A 68 -3.09 8.98 4.60
N SER A 69 -4.08 8.14 4.29
CA SER A 69 -4.62 7.99 2.94
C SER A 69 -5.27 9.30 2.45
N VAL A 70 -6.13 9.92 3.28
CA VAL A 70 -6.78 11.21 2.96
C VAL A 70 -5.75 12.35 2.80
N GLU A 71 -4.74 12.40 3.66
CA GLU A 71 -3.63 13.35 3.53
C GLU A 71 -2.87 13.14 2.21
N SER A 72 -2.61 11.89 1.83
CA SER A 72 -1.98 11.56 0.54
C SER A 72 -2.82 12.01 -0.65
N VAL A 73 -4.15 11.86 -0.57
CA VAL A 73 -5.08 12.39 -1.58
C VAL A 73 -5.01 13.91 -1.65
N ALA A 74 -5.06 14.59 -0.49
CA ALA A 74 -5.00 16.06 -0.42
C ALA A 74 -3.68 16.62 -0.98
N ASN A 75 -2.58 15.89 -0.80
CA ASN A 75 -1.27 16.24 -1.31
C ASN A 75 -1.04 15.81 -2.78
N GLY A 76 -1.98 15.07 -3.39
CA GLY A 76 -1.86 14.59 -4.77
C GLY A 76 -0.94 13.38 -4.96
N ASN A 77 -0.57 12.69 -3.88
CA ASN A 77 0.39 11.58 -3.88
C ASN A 77 -0.27 10.20 -3.70
N TYR A 78 -1.61 10.13 -3.72
CA TYR A 78 -2.34 8.88 -3.53
C TYR A 78 -2.14 7.93 -4.73
N LYS A 79 -1.75 6.69 -4.44
CA LYS A 79 -1.64 5.60 -5.42
C LYS A 79 -2.65 4.52 -5.05
N SER A 80 -3.56 4.19 -5.95
CA SER A 80 -4.49 3.07 -5.77
C SER A 80 -3.73 1.75 -5.81
N SER A 81 -4.09 0.80 -4.95
CA SER A 81 -3.59 -0.59 -5.03
C SER A 81 -3.88 -1.27 -6.38
N ASP A 82 -4.88 -0.77 -7.12
CA ASP A 82 -5.25 -1.29 -8.44
C ASP A 82 -4.28 -0.89 -9.56
N SER A 83 -3.32 0.01 -9.28
CA SER A 83 -2.13 0.11 -10.13
C SER A 83 -1.20 -1.04 -9.75
N VAL A 84 -1.64 -2.26 -10.06
CA VAL A 84 -0.82 -3.46 -10.14
C VAL A 84 0.44 -3.03 -10.86
N SER A 85 1.56 -2.99 -10.15
CA SER A 85 2.83 -2.64 -10.78
C SER A 85 3.04 -3.63 -11.94
N GLU A 86 3.74 -3.26 -13.02
CA GLU A 86 3.99 -4.19 -14.13
C GLU A 86 4.59 -5.53 -13.64
N GLN A 87 5.25 -5.51 -12.48
CA GLN A 87 5.77 -6.65 -11.74
C GLN A 87 4.68 -7.55 -11.16
N ASP A 88 3.65 -6.99 -10.52
CA ASP A 88 2.54 -7.76 -9.94
C ASP A 88 1.67 -8.44 -11.03
N ALA A 89 1.53 -7.80 -12.19
CA ALA A 89 0.81 -8.36 -13.33
C ALA A 89 1.58 -9.52 -13.99
N LEU A 90 2.92 -9.43 -13.99
CA LEU A 90 3.79 -10.51 -14.43
C LEU A 90 3.69 -11.71 -13.49
N ILE A 91 3.73 -11.47 -12.17
CA ILE A 91 3.59 -12.51 -11.15
C ILE A 91 2.24 -13.24 -11.28
N GLN A 92 1.13 -12.50 -11.43
CA GLN A 92 -0.19 -13.12 -11.59
C GLN A 92 -0.31 -13.96 -12.87
N ARG A 93 0.26 -13.49 -14.01
CA ARG A 93 0.29 -14.26 -15.26
C ARG A 93 1.11 -15.55 -15.13
N MET A 94 2.17 -15.54 -14.34
CA MET A 94 2.97 -16.74 -14.08
C MET A 94 2.17 -17.77 -13.26
N PHE A 95 1.37 -17.32 -12.28
CA PHE A 95 0.45 -18.21 -11.55
C PHE A 95 -0.64 -18.80 -12.44
N ASP A 96 -1.32 -17.98 -13.24
CA ASP A 96 -2.45 -18.41 -14.08
C ASP A 96 -2.03 -19.33 -15.23
N ALA A 97 -0.78 -19.20 -15.72
CA ALA A 97 -0.20 -20.10 -16.73
C ALA A 97 0.18 -21.48 -16.16
N GLY A 98 -0.07 -21.74 -14.88
CA GLY A 98 0.29 -23.01 -14.23
C GLY A 98 1.80 -23.18 -14.03
N PHE A 99 2.58 -22.10 -14.17
CA PHE A 99 4.06 -22.13 -14.09
C PHE A 99 4.56 -22.60 -12.72
N PHE A 100 3.77 -22.40 -11.67
CA PHE A 100 4.09 -22.84 -10.30
C PHE A 100 3.79 -24.32 -10.01
N GLY A 101 3.08 -25.02 -10.91
CA GLY A 101 2.62 -26.40 -10.65
C GLY A 101 3.55 -27.50 -11.18
N ALA A 102 4.58 -27.17 -11.96
CA ALA A 102 5.33 -28.19 -12.71
C ALA A 102 6.85 -27.96 -12.85
N LEU A 103 7.42 -26.88 -12.32
CA LEU A 103 8.87 -26.65 -12.35
C LEU A 103 9.46 -26.94 -10.98
N CYS A 104 10.55 -27.71 -10.94
CA CYS A 104 11.37 -27.75 -9.74
C CYS A 104 11.87 -26.33 -9.44
N TYR A 105 12.05 -26.02 -8.16
CA TYR A 105 12.49 -24.70 -7.73
C TYR A 105 13.76 -24.24 -8.48
N ASP A 106 14.65 -25.17 -8.82
CA ASP A 106 15.90 -24.91 -9.54
C ASP A 106 15.67 -24.38 -10.97
N GLU A 107 14.80 -25.01 -11.77
CA GLU A 107 14.47 -24.55 -13.14
C GLU A 107 13.77 -23.18 -13.16
N LEU A 108 12.96 -22.89 -12.13
CA LEU A 108 12.31 -21.60 -11.95
C LEU A 108 13.33 -20.50 -11.64
N MET A 109 14.25 -20.77 -10.71
CA MET A 109 15.29 -19.81 -10.31
C MET A 109 16.26 -19.52 -11.46
N GLU A 110 16.66 -20.54 -12.23
CA GLU A 110 17.47 -20.37 -13.45
C GLU A 110 16.75 -19.49 -14.48
N SER A 111 15.46 -19.73 -14.76
CA SER A 111 14.73 -18.91 -15.74
C SER A 111 14.54 -17.46 -15.28
N LEU A 112 14.38 -17.22 -13.98
CA LEU A 112 14.26 -15.87 -13.41
C LEU A 112 15.61 -15.11 -13.45
N LEU A 113 16.72 -15.82 -13.25
CA LEU A 113 18.08 -15.30 -13.43
C LEU A 113 18.35 -14.94 -14.90
N GLU A 114 18.04 -15.84 -15.84
CA GLU A 114 18.21 -15.60 -17.29
C GLU A 114 17.40 -14.40 -17.78
N LYS A 115 16.19 -14.20 -17.23
CA LYS A 115 15.31 -13.08 -17.57
C LYS A 115 15.67 -11.80 -16.82
N GLY A 116 16.69 -11.81 -15.95
CA GLY A 116 17.13 -10.65 -15.17
C GLY A 116 16.08 -10.16 -14.18
N VAL A 117 15.18 -11.04 -13.73
CA VAL A 117 14.11 -10.71 -12.78
C VAL A 117 14.63 -10.75 -11.34
N ILE A 118 15.60 -11.63 -11.06
CA ILE A 118 16.30 -11.74 -9.79
C ILE A 118 17.81 -11.66 -10.04
N ASP A 119 18.54 -11.05 -9.11
CA ASP A 119 20.01 -11.07 -9.13
C ASP A 119 20.54 -12.38 -8.52
N GLU A 120 21.66 -12.85 -9.06
CA GLU A 120 22.41 -14.00 -8.55
C GLU A 120 23.10 -13.59 -7.24
N LEU A 121 22.41 -13.78 -6.12
CA LEU A 121 22.88 -13.43 -4.78
C LEU A 121 23.53 -14.64 -4.11
N TYR A 122 24.74 -14.46 -3.58
CA TYR A 122 25.48 -15.49 -2.88
C TYR A 122 25.81 -15.01 -1.47
N TYR A 123 25.94 -15.96 -0.53
CA TYR A 123 26.56 -15.65 0.76
C TYR A 123 28.04 -15.38 0.53
N CYS A 124 28.41 -14.10 0.59
CA CYS A 124 29.73 -13.62 0.23
C CYS A 124 30.50 -13.15 1.47
N GLU A 125 31.81 -13.31 1.43
CA GLU A 125 32.78 -12.74 2.37
C GLU A 125 33.66 -11.70 1.67
N CYS A 126 34.01 -10.63 2.37
CA CYS A 126 34.97 -9.66 1.85
C CYS A 126 36.40 -10.22 1.79
N ASP A 127 36.99 -10.19 0.60
CA ASP A 127 38.37 -10.61 0.30
C ASP A 127 39.47 -9.84 1.06
N LYS A 128 39.16 -8.63 1.56
CA LYS A 128 40.13 -7.73 2.19
C LYS A 128 40.01 -7.67 3.70
N CYS A 129 38.80 -7.59 4.24
CA CYS A 129 38.58 -7.45 5.69
C CYS A 129 38.23 -8.76 6.39
N GLY A 130 37.81 -9.82 5.67
CA GLY A 130 37.59 -11.17 6.21
C GLY A 130 36.59 -11.27 7.39
N ASN A 131 35.77 -10.23 7.59
CA ASN A 131 34.85 -10.10 8.73
C ASN A 131 33.52 -9.47 8.32
N CYS A 132 33.24 -9.39 7.02
CA CYS A 132 31.99 -8.87 6.48
C CYS A 132 31.37 -10.00 5.66
N PHE A 133 30.17 -10.42 6.06
CA PHE A 133 29.42 -11.52 5.46
C PHE A 133 28.03 -11.06 5.11
N GLU A 134 27.69 -11.08 3.82
CA GLU A 134 26.40 -10.57 3.34
C GLU A 134 25.91 -11.38 2.13
N VAL A 135 24.58 -11.42 1.95
CA VAL A 135 23.96 -12.04 0.76
C VAL A 135 23.87 -10.98 -0.33
N VAL A 136 24.86 -10.95 -1.20
CA VAL A 136 25.04 -9.91 -2.23
C VAL A 136 25.54 -10.55 -3.53
N LYS A 137 25.49 -9.77 -4.62
CA LYS A 137 26.06 -10.18 -5.90
C LYS A 137 27.59 -10.26 -5.78
N VAL A 138 28.18 -11.32 -6.33
CA VAL A 138 29.64 -11.48 -6.35
C VAL A 138 30.30 -10.27 -7.02
N GLY A 139 31.36 -9.75 -6.40
CA GLY A 139 32.08 -8.56 -6.82
C GLY A 139 31.50 -7.23 -6.32
N SER A 140 30.42 -7.25 -5.54
CA SER A 140 29.90 -6.05 -4.88
C SER A 140 30.95 -5.44 -3.95
N PRO A 141 31.03 -4.10 -3.81
CA PRO A 141 31.93 -3.48 -2.85
C PRO A 141 31.54 -3.88 -1.43
N CYS A 142 32.53 -4.07 -0.56
CA CYS A 142 32.28 -4.37 0.84
C CYS A 142 31.82 -3.10 1.57
N ASP A 143 30.61 -3.10 2.13
CA ASP A 143 30.04 -1.96 2.86
C ASP A 143 30.82 -1.61 4.13
N ASN A 144 31.56 -2.57 4.71
CA ASN A 144 32.34 -2.35 5.91
C ASN A 144 33.69 -1.65 5.66
N CYS A 145 34.45 -2.12 4.66
CA CYS A 145 35.80 -1.60 4.41
C CYS A 145 35.91 -0.70 3.18
N ASN A 146 34.92 -0.69 2.28
CA ASN A 146 34.88 0.05 1.00
C ASN A 146 36.10 -0.14 0.08
N GLU A 147 36.96 -1.11 0.39
CA GLU A 147 38.22 -1.33 -0.29
C GLU A 147 38.36 -2.75 -0.86
N GLY A 148 37.54 -3.69 -0.39
CA GLY A 148 37.50 -5.09 -0.84
C GLY A 148 36.21 -5.41 -1.61
N THR A 149 36.21 -6.55 -2.27
CA THR A 149 35.06 -7.08 -3.02
C THR A 149 34.48 -8.31 -2.34
N MET A 150 33.17 -8.49 -2.49
CA MET A 150 32.42 -9.60 -1.90
C MET A 150 32.58 -10.84 -2.78
N GLN A 151 33.22 -11.86 -2.24
CA GLN A 151 33.52 -13.12 -2.93
C GLN A 151 32.67 -14.25 -2.32
N PRO A 152 32.16 -15.20 -3.12
CA PRO A 152 31.36 -16.30 -2.60
C PRO A 152 32.23 -17.15 -1.67
N GLN A 153 31.65 -17.62 -0.56
CA GLN A 153 32.33 -18.61 0.26
C GLN A 153 32.23 -20.01 -0.37
N ASP A 154 33.37 -20.65 -0.55
CA ASP A 154 33.45 -22.09 -0.85
C ASP A 154 33.08 -22.88 0.42
N VAL A 155 31.77 -23.01 0.69
CA VAL A 155 31.29 -24.01 1.64
C VAL A 155 31.15 -25.34 0.91
N GLU A 156 32.14 -26.23 1.08
CA GLU A 156 32.02 -27.61 0.63
C GLU A 156 30.78 -28.25 1.28
N PRO A 157 29.88 -28.88 0.50
CA PRO A 157 28.71 -29.56 1.06
C PRO A 157 29.15 -30.77 1.90
N TRP A 158 28.73 -30.84 3.16
CA TRP A 158 28.85 -32.02 4.02
C TRP A 158 27.76 -33.06 3.75
#